data_AF-A0A952BNW7-F1
#
_entry.id   AF-A0A952BNW7-F1
#
_cell.length_a   1.000
_cell.length_b   1.000
_cell.length_c   1.000
_cell.angle_alpha   90.00
_cell.angle_beta   90.00
_cell.angle_gamma   90.00
#
_symmetry.space_group_name_H-M   'P 1'
#
loop_
_entity.id
_entity.type
_entity.pdbx_description
1 polymer ?
#
loop_
_entity_poly.entity_id
_entity_poly.type
_entity_poly.pdbx_seq_one_letter_code
_entity_poly.pdbx_strand_id
1 'polypeptide(L)'
;MPVPDLLRFGTSTWAYDGWQGLVYTKPYLKGRFKQDCLAEYARCEYQGQPLFRTVGLDQTFYRPAATWQLERYAEQLPPGFEMCSKVWE
;
A
#
# COMPACT_ATOMS: atom_id res chain seq x y z
N MET A 1 -5.18 -20.67 11.58
CA MET A 1 -3.79 -21.01 11.25
C MET A 1 -3.11 -19.75 10.75
N PRO A 2 -1.97 -19.33 11.30
CA PRO A 2 -1.28 -18.12 10.85
C PRO A 2 -0.79 -18.27 9.41
N VAL A 3 -0.80 -17.19 8.64
CA VAL A 3 -0.27 -17.14 7.26
C VAL A 3 1.27 -17.14 7.34
N PRO A 4 1.96 -18.10 6.69
CA PRO A 4 3.43 -18.14 6.63
C PRO A 4 4.04 -16.81 6.17
N ASP A 5 5.21 -16.46 6.70
CA ASP A 5 5.85 -15.15 6.45
C ASP A 5 6.24 -14.94 4.97
N LEU A 6 6.49 -16.02 4.25
CA LEU A 6 6.81 -15.99 2.82
C LEU A 6 5.57 -15.73 1.94
N LEU A 7 4.36 -15.90 2.47
CA LEU A 7 3.12 -15.59 1.76
C LEU A 7 2.70 -14.14 2.05
N ARG A 8 2.58 -13.36 0.99
CA ARG A 8 2.23 -11.94 1.07
C ARG A 8 1.01 -11.68 0.18
N PHE A 9 -0.10 -11.34 0.82
CA PHE A 9 -1.31 -10.90 0.13
C PHE A 9 -1.31 -9.38 -0.01
N GLY A 10 -1.82 -8.92 -1.14
CA GLY A 10 -1.83 -7.52 -1.54
C GLY A 10 -2.74 -7.32 -2.75
N THR A 11 -3.04 -6.06 -3.06
CA THR A 11 -3.82 -5.65 -4.23
C THR A 11 -2.89 -5.03 -5.28
N SER A 12 -3.36 -4.88 -6.53
CA SER A 12 -2.57 -4.25 -7.60
C SER A 12 -2.33 -2.75 -7.41
N THR A 13 -3.12 -2.12 -6.52
CA THR A 13 -3.03 -0.71 -6.14
C THR A 13 -3.50 -0.51 -4.70
N TRP A 14 -3.14 0.61 -4.07
CA TRP A 14 -3.59 0.99 -2.72
C TRP A 14 -4.46 2.26 -2.69
N ALA A 15 -4.76 2.90 -3.82
CA ALA A 15 -5.38 4.23 -3.81
C ALA A 15 -6.78 4.21 -4.44
N TYR A 16 -7.69 3.44 -3.85
CA TYR A 16 -9.07 3.28 -4.33
C TYR A 16 -10.08 3.81 -3.30
N ASP A 17 -10.79 4.87 -3.67
CA ASP A 17 -11.79 5.54 -2.81
C ASP A 17 -13.00 4.66 -2.46
N GLY A 18 -13.31 3.65 -3.28
CA GLY A 18 -14.37 2.68 -2.98
C GLY A 18 -14.12 1.82 -1.74
N TRP A 19 -12.93 1.84 -1.13
CA TRP A 19 -12.65 1.14 0.14
C TRP A 19 -12.78 2.01 1.39
N GLN A 20 -13.33 3.22 1.27
CA GLN A 20 -13.69 4.03 2.44
C GLN A 20 -14.70 3.30 3.33
N GLY A 21 -14.45 3.30 4.63
CA GLY A 21 -15.21 2.52 5.62
C GLY A 21 -14.82 1.03 5.71
N LEU A 22 -13.93 0.55 4.82
CA LEU A 22 -13.43 -0.83 4.83
C LEU A 22 -11.95 -0.86 5.20
N VAL A 23 -11.10 -0.30 4.32
CA VAL A 23 -9.65 -0.21 4.51
C VAL A 23 -9.28 1.15 5.08
N TYR A 24 -9.97 2.21 4.63
CA TYR A 24 -9.72 3.58 5.04
C TYR A 24 -10.82 4.05 5.99
N THR A 25 -10.43 4.37 7.21
CA THR A 25 -11.32 4.76 8.30
C THR A 25 -11.00 6.15 8.83
N LYS A 26 -9.80 6.66 8.52
CA LYS A 26 -9.35 7.97 8.96
C LYS A 26 -9.84 9.09 8.03
N PRO A 27 -10.10 10.29 8.56
CA PRO A 27 -10.33 11.46 7.73
C PRO A 27 -9.02 11.88 7.05
N TYR A 28 -9.09 12.20 5.77
CA TYR A 28 -7.98 12.74 4.98
C TYR A 28 -8.21 14.23 4.68
N LEU A 29 -7.13 15.01 4.68
CA LEU A 29 -7.18 16.38 4.16
C LEU A 29 -7.57 16.36 2.68
N LYS A 30 -8.29 17.41 2.24
CA LYS A 30 -8.78 17.51 0.87
C LYS A 30 -7.62 17.36 -0.13
N GLY A 31 -7.75 16.42 -1.07
CA GLY A 31 -6.76 16.16 -2.10
C GLY A 31 -5.51 15.39 -1.64
N ARG A 32 -5.45 14.96 -0.37
CA ARG A 32 -4.29 14.24 0.20
C ARG A 32 -4.46 12.72 0.29
N PHE A 33 -5.64 12.20 -0.03
CA PHE A 33 -5.93 10.76 0.06
C PHE A 33 -4.87 9.90 -0.65
N LYS A 34 -4.60 10.15 -1.95
CA LYS A 34 -3.67 9.33 -2.73
C LYS A 34 -2.22 9.34 -2.19
N GLN A 35 -1.84 10.41 -1.49
CA GLN A 35 -0.50 10.62 -0.98
C GLN A 35 -0.26 9.99 0.39
N ASP A 36 -1.34 9.82 1.17
CA ASP A 36 -1.26 9.49 2.60
C ASP A 36 -1.97 8.15 2.93
N CYS A 37 -2.83 7.63 2.04
CA CYS A 37 -3.62 6.42 2.33
C CYS A 37 -2.81 5.11 2.30
N LEU A 38 -1.57 5.14 1.76
CA LEU A 38 -0.68 3.98 1.78
C LEU A 38 -0.38 3.54 3.22
N ALA A 39 -0.19 4.48 4.13
CA ALA A 39 0.09 4.18 5.54
C ALA A 39 -1.06 3.42 6.21
N GLU A 40 -2.31 3.78 5.90
CA GLU A 40 -3.49 3.10 6.45
C GLU A 40 -3.72 1.75 5.76
N TYR A 41 -3.57 1.69 4.43
CA TYR A 41 -3.60 0.43 3.68
C TYR A 41 -2.63 -0.61 4.26
N ALA A 42 -1.37 -0.23 4.46
CA ALA A 42 -0.32 -1.13 4.93
C ALA A 42 -0.47 -1.55 6.42
N ARG A 43 -1.37 -0.92 7.17
CA ARG A 43 -1.70 -1.25 8.57
C ARG A 43 -3.13 -1.77 8.70
N CYS A 44 -3.80 -2.06 7.59
CA CYS A 44 -5.11 -2.65 7.60
C CYS A 44 -5.02 -4.04 8.24
N GLU A 45 -5.81 -4.25 9.29
CA GLU A 45 -5.87 -5.50 10.02
C GLU A 45 -7.23 -6.15 9.86
N TYR A 46 -7.24 -7.48 9.77
CA TYR A 46 -8.45 -8.28 9.85
C TYR A 46 -8.26 -9.29 11.00
N GLN A 47 -9.16 -9.24 11.99
CA GLN A 47 -9.08 -10.09 13.19
C GLN A 47 -7.71 -10.01 13.91
N GLY A 48 -7.13 -8.81 13.99
CA GLY A 48 -5.86 -8.56 14.67
C GLY A 48 -4.63 -9.11 13.93
N GLN A 49 -4.75 -9.38 12.63
CA GLN A 49 -3.65 -9.79 11.77
C GLN A 49 -3.54 -8.83 10.56
N PRO A 50 -2.32 -8.50 10.09
CA PRO A 50 -2.16 -7.68 8.90
C PRO A 50 -2.85 -8.31 7.69
N LEU A 51 -3.80 -7.59 7.10
CA LEU A 51 -4.54 -8.03 5.92
C LEU A 51 -3.67 -7.99 4.67
N PHE A 52 -2.84 -6.95 4.56
CA PHE A 52 -1.91 -6.75 3.44
C PHE A 52 -0.47 -6.74 3.93
N ARG A 53 0.40 -7.46 3.21
CA ARG A 53 1.86 -7.48 3.44
C ARG A 53 2.65 -7.07 2.20
N THR A 54 1.95 -6.82 1.09
CA THR A 54 2.53 -6.31 -0.14
C THR A 54 1.50 -5.48 -0.91
N VAL A 55 1.95 -4.77 -1.94
CA VAL A 55 1.09 -4.07 -2.90
C VAL A 55 1.76 -3.99 -4.27
N GLY A 56 0.96 -4.03 -5.33
CA GLY A 56 1.40 -3.68 -6.67
C GLY A 56 1.65 -2.18 -6.82
N LEU A 57 2.70 -1.84 -7.57
CA LEU A 57 3.03 -0.46 -7.93
C LEU A 57 2.89 -0.30 -9.45
N ASP A 58 1.65 -0.17 -9.92
CA ASP A 58 1.34 -0.12 -11.36
C ASP A 58 1.84 1.15 -12.05
N GLN A 59 2.00 2.26 -11.32
CA GLN A 59 2.45 3.52 -11.90
C GLN A 59 3.85 3.41 -12.53
N THR A 60 4.69 2.46 -12.09
CA THR A 60 6.05 2.29 -12.62
C THR A 60 6.08 1.74 -14.03
N PHE A 61 4.98 1.12 -14.48
CA PHE A 61 4.84 0.69 -15.87
C PHE A 61 4.91 1.87 -16.84
N TYR A 62 4.29 3.00 -16.48
CA TYR A 62 4.21 4.18 -17.35
C TYR A 62 5.42 5.10 -17.22
N ARG A 63 6.07 5.11 -16.05
CA ARG A 63 7.26 5.91 -15.78
C ARG A 63 8.01 5.37 -14.56
N PRO A 64 9.33 5.21 -14.60
CA PRO A 64 10.12 4.85 -13.42
C PRO A 64 9.85 5.81 -12.24
N ALA A 65 9.75 5.25 -11.04
CA ALA A 65 9.56 6.06 -9.84
C ALA A 65 10.83 6.88 -9.56
N ALA A 66 10.65 8.16 -9.22
CA ALA A 66 11.74 8.98 -8.72
C ALA A 66 12.13 8.57 -7.29
N THR A 67 13.39 8.79 -6.90
CA THR A 67 13.91 8.42 -5.58
C THR A 67 13.04 8.95 -4.43
N TRP A 68 12.64 10.23 -4.50
CA TRP A 68 11.79 10.85 -3.47
C TRP A 68 10.41 10.19 -3.33
N GLN A 69 9.87 9.59 -4.41
CA GLN A 69 8.61 8.86 -4.34
C GLN A 69 8.80 7.56 -3.56
N LEU A 70 9.90 6.85 -3.84
CA LEU A 70 10.26 5.62 -3.14
C LEU A 70 10.54 5.87 -1.66
N GLU A 71 11.27 6.94 -1.33
CA GLU A 71 11.50 7.39 0.05
C GLU A 71 10.18 7.65 0.78
N ARG A 72 9.27 8.42 0.15
CA ARG A 72 7.94 8.70 0.71
C ARG A 72 7.09 7.44 0.90
N TYR A 73 7.21 6.44 0.03
CA TYR A 73 6.53 5.16 0.22
C TYR A 73 7.14 4.40 1.40
N ALA A 74 8.47 4.32 1.47
CA ALA A 74 9.17 3.65 2.57
C ALA A 74 8.81 4.24 3.95
N GLU A 75 8.67 5.57 4.05
CA GLU A 75 8.24 6.24 5.29
C GLU A 75 6.85 5.82 5.79
N GLN A 76 5.95 5.41 4.88
CA GLN A 76 4.58 5.00 5.22
C GLN A 76 4.47 3.51 5.55
N LEU A 77 5.38 2.69 5.05
CA LEU A 77 5.29 1.24 5.14
C LEU A 77 5.84 0.73 6.48
N PRO A 78 5.20 -0.29 7.08
CA PRO A 78 5.77 -0.94 8.26
C PRO A 78 6.97 -1.81 7.85
N PRO A 79 7.87 -2.15 8.79
CA PRO A 79 8.98 -3.06 8.54
C PRO A 79 8.52 -4.38 7.91
N GLY A 80 9.25 -4.87 6.90
CA GLY A 80 8.95 -6.13 6.22
C GLY A 80 7.84 -6.07 5.16
N PHE A 81 7.20 -4.91 4.97
CA PHE A 81 6.26 -4.71 3.87
C PHE A 81 7.01 -4.46 2.56
N GLU A 82 6.70 -5.24 1.53
CA GLU A 82 7.36 -5.13 0.23
C GLU A 82 6.42 -4.60 -0.86
N MET A 83 6.93 -3.81 -1.79
CA MET A 83 6.18 -3.38 -2.96
C MET A 83 6.60 -4.20 -4.18
N CYS A 84 5.62 -4.68 -4.95
CA CYS A 84 5.84 -5.36 -6.22
C CYS A 84 5.74 -4.34 -7.35
N SER A 85 6.88 -3.92 -7.88
CA SER A 85 6.92 -2.94 -8.98
C SER A 85 6.61 -3.61 -10.32
N LYS A 86 5.67 -3.01 -11.06
CA LYS A 86 5.45 -3.39 -12.45
C LYS A 86 6.60 -2.86 -13.29
N VAL A 87 7.30 -3.77 -13.98
CA VAL A 87 8.44 -3.44 -14.86
C VAL A 87 7.95 -2.51 -15.97
N TRP A 88 8.75 -1.51 -16.31
CA TRP A 88 8.47 -0.57 -17.40
C TRP A 88 8.77 -1.22 -18.76
N GLU A 89 8.08 -0.76 -19.81
CA GLU A 89 8.36 -1.10 -21.21
C GLU A 89 9.25 -0.02 -21.87
#